data_AF-A0A7W5KVE1-F1
#
_entry.id   AF-A0A7W5KVE1-F1
#
_cell.length_a   1.000
_cell.length_b   1.000
_cell.length_c   1.000
_cell.angle_alpha   90.00
_cell.angle_beta   90.00
_cell.angle_gamma   90.00
#
_symmetry.space_group_name_H-M   'P 1'
#
loop_
_entity.id
_entity.type
_entity.pdbx_description
1 polymer ?
#
loop_
_entity_poly.entity_id
_entity_poly.type
_entity_poly.pdbx_seq_one_letter_code
_entity_poly.pdbx_strand_id
1 'polypeptide(L)'
;MNNMIPFCLIVWGQTHIASGLASILNATTPLFAVIVAHVLTADEKLTVNRLFGVIVGFAGVAYMIGFDALKDLGSNVLAQLAVLGAAFSYSLAGIWGRRFRRMGLAPLIPAAGQVTASTVLMLPIALVADQPWTLAMPSAETWLALSGLAILSTAVAYVLFFRILATAGATNLMLVTFLIPVSAILLGAAALGEQLQLKHLIGMALIAVGLAAIDGRLVNLGRRRVA
;
A
#
# COMPACT_ATOMS: atom_id res chain seq x y z
N MET A 1 -2.71 10.43 -10.00
CA MET A 1 -1.38 10.14 -9.41
C MET A 1 -1.44 8.92 -8.51
N ASN A 2 -2.23 8.93 -7.43
CA ASN A 2 -2.26 7.82 -6.47
C ASN A 2 -2.84 6.49 -6.98
N ASN A 3 -3.78 6.51 -7.95
CA ASN A 3 -4.43 5.28 -8.43
C ASN A 3 -4.01 4.95 -9.87
N MET A 4 -4.27 5.85 -10.82
CA MET A 4 -4.06 5.59 -12.25
C MET A 4 -2.63 5.16 -12.61
N ILE A 5 -1.61 5.94 -12.23
CA ILE A 5 -0.22 5.66 -12.58
C ILE A 5 0.26 4.34 -11.95
N PRO A 6 0.17 4.15 -10.63
CA PRO A 6 0.68 2.94 -10.02
C PRO A 6 -0.13 1.71 -10.41
N PHE A 7 -1.44 1.79 -10.58
CA PHE A 7 -2.23 0.63 -11.02
C PHE A 7 -1.86 0.20 -12.44
N CYS A 8 -1.74 1.13 -13.39
CA CYS A 8 -1.31 0.78 -14.75
C CYS A 8 0.09 0.15 -14.76
N LEU A 9 1.05 0.76 -14.04
CA LEU A 9 2.43 0.27 -13.98
C LEU A 9 2.55 -1.08 -13.27
N ILE A 10 1.79 -1.31 -12.20
CA ILE A 10 1.79 -2.59 -11.47
C ILE A 10 1.14 -3.68 -12.31
N VAL A 11 -0.05 -3.42 -12.88
CA VAL A 11 -0.75 -4.42 -13.70
C VAL A 11 0.11 -4.81 -14.91
N TRP A 12 0.67 -3.84 -15.62
CA TRP A 12 1.58 -4.10 -16.73
C TRP A 12 2.88 -4.79 -16.28
N GLY A 13 3.44 -4.40 -15.14
CA GLY A 13 4.62 -5.06 -14.58
C GLY A 13 4.34 -6.53 -14.25
N GLN A 14 3.20 -6.82 -13.64
CA GLN A 14 2.78 -8.17 -13.23
C GLN A 14 2.50 -9.11 -14.41
N THR A 15 2.29 -8.62 -15.63
CA THR A 15 2.24 -9.50 -16.82
C THR A 15 3.63 -10.02 -17.23
N HIS A 16 4.70 -9.47 -16.65
CA HIS A 16 6.09 -9.77 -17.02
C HIS A 16 6.93 -10.31 -15.86
N ILE A 17 6.53 -10.07 -14.61
CA ILE A 17 7.22 -10.56 -13.42
C ILE A 17 6.26 -11.28 -12.47
N ALA A 18 6.78 -12.21 -11.68
CA ALA A 18 6.01 -12.88 -10.65
C ALA A 18 5.40 -11.89 -9.64
N SER A 19 4.18 -12.18 -9.17
CA SER A 19 3.47 -11.36 -8.18
C SER A 19 4.26 -11.18 -6.88
N GLY A 20 5.04 -12.18 -6.48
CA GLY A 20 5.95 -12.10 -5.33
C GLY A 20 7.00 -11.02 -5.49
N LEU A 21 7.71 -10.99 -6.64
CA LEU A 21 8.70 -9.96 -6.94
C LEU A 21 8.05 -8.57 -7.01
N ALA A 22 6.90 -8.46 -7.68
CA ALA A 22 6.13 -7.21 -7.74
C ALA A 22 5.74 -6.71 -6.34
N SER A 23 5.35 -7.61 -5.42
CA SER A 23 5.01 -7.27 -4.05
C SER A 23 6.22 -6.79 -3.23
N ILE A 24 7.40 -7.42 -3.40
CA ILE A 24 8.65 -6.94 -2.76
C ILE A 24 8.99 -5.53 -3.27
N LEU A 25 8.93 -5.32 -4.58
CA LEU A 25 9.23 -4.02 -5.19
C LEU A 25 8.23 -2.95 -4.74
N ASN A 26 6.94 -3.27 -4.64
CA ASN A 26 5.94 -2.32 -4.14
C ASN A 26 6.12 -2.00 -2.65
N ALA A 27 6.66 -2.94 -1.85
CA ALA A 27 7.01 -2.70 -0.45
C ALA A 27 8.18 -1.71 -0.25
N THR A 28 8.81 -1.23 -1.33
CA THR A 28 9.72 -0.08 -1.27
C THR A 28 9.00 1.28 -1.15
N THR A 29 7.67 1.31 -1.27
CA THR A 29 6.87 2.55 -1.12
C THR A 29 7.22 3.34 0.14
N PRO A 30 7.33 2.75 1.35
CA PRO A 30 7.73 3.51 2.54
C PRO A 30 9.14 4.11 2.45
N LEU A 31 10.08 3.48 1.73
CA LEU A 31 11.43 4.00 1.51
C LEU A 31 11.40 5.25 0.64
N PHE A 32 10.69 5.19 -0.48
CA PHE A 32 10.48 6.37 -1.32
C PHE A 32 9.72 7.46 -0.55
N ALA A 33 8.72 7.12 0.26
CA ALA A 33 7.99 8.09 1.07
C ALA A 33 8.90 8.84 2.04
N VAL A 34 9.84 8.16 2.71
CA VAL A 34 10.79 8.79 3.62
C VAL A 34 11.78 9.70 2.87
N ILE A 35 12.30 9.26 1.71
CA ILE A 35 13.21 10.06 0.89
C ILE A 35 12.50 11.31 0.35
N VAL A 36 11.34 11.13 -0.26
CA VAL A 36 10.56 12.23 -0.85
C VAL A 36 10.08 13.18 0.25
N ALA A 37 9.71 12.68 1.43
CA ALA A 37 9.36 13.55 2.57
C ALA A 37 10.56 14.39 3.02
N HIS A 38 11.75 13.80 3.11
CA HIS A 38 12.96 14.51 3.49
C HIS A 38 13.31 15.65 2.51
N VAL A 39 13.13 15.42 1.20
CA VAL A 39 13.44 16.39 0.15
C VAL A 39 12.34 17.45 0.00
N LEU A 40 11.06 17.06 0.05
CA LEU A 40 9.94 17.94 -0.28
C LEU A 40 9.24 18.58 0.93
N THR A 41 9.58 18.17 2.15
CA THR A 41 8.93 18.71 3.35
C THR A 41 9.93 19.22 4.39
N ALA A 42 9.64 20.38 4.97
CA ALA A 42 10.48 20.99 6.01
C ALA A 42 10.30 20.30 7.37
N ASP A 43 9.10 19.75 7.62
CA ASP A 43 8.66 19.26 8.93
C ASP A 43 9.00 17.78 9.20
N GLU A 44 9.26 16.98 8.15
CA GLU A 44 9.57 15.55 8.26
C GLU A 44 10.92 15.22 7.63
N LYS A 45 11.98 15.53 8.37
CA LYS A 45 13.34 15.14 7.96
C LYS A 45 13.61 13.65 8.21
N LEU A 46 14.55 13.12 7.43
CA LEU A 46 15.05 11.77 7.62
C LEU A 46 15.63 11.64 9.04
N THR A 47 15.07 10.73 9.82
CA THR A 47 15.61 10.37 11.14
C THR A 47 16.16 8.96 11.06
N VAL A 48 17.17 8.65 11.89
CA VAL A 48 17.77 7.32 11.96
C VAL A 48 16.70 6.26 12.25
N ASN A 49 15.74 6.56 13.13
CA ASN A 49 14.66 5.64 13.50
C ASN A 49 13.74 5.33 12.32
N ARG A 50 13.40 6.34 11.50
CA ARG A 50 12.57 6.14 10.30
C ARG A 50 13.29 5.33 9.24
N LEU A 51 14.56 5.63 8.99
CA LEU A 51 15.36 4.87 8.03
C LEU A 51 15.51 3.41 8.48
N PHE A 52 15.83 3.20 9.76
CA PHE A 52 15.92 1.86 10.34
C PHE A 52 14.59 1.11 10.21
N GLY A 53 13.47 1.74 10.60
CA GLY A 53 12.18 1.08 10.54
C GLY A 53 11.72 0.73 9.11
N VAL A 54 12.06 1.56 8.12
CA VAL A 54 11.83 1.24 6.71
C VAL A 54 12.68 0.05 6.26
N ILE A 55 13.97 0.03 6.60
CA ILE A 55 14.88 -1.07 6.21
C ILE A 55 14.42 -2.38 6.84
N VAL A 56 14.06 -2.36 8.13
CA VAL A 56 13.55 -3.53 8.85
C VAL A 56 12.21 -4.00 8.27
N GLY A 57 11.29 -3.07 7.96
CA GLY A 57 10.02 -3.41 7.34
C GLY A 57 10.18 -4.03 5.94
N PHE A 58 11.07 -3.46 5.12
CA PHE A 58 11.40 -4.00 3.80
C PHE A 58 12.03 -5.40 3.89
N ALA A 59 12.98 -5.59 4.81
CA ALA A 59 13.57 -6.90 5.07
C ALA A 59 12.51 -7.93 5.52
N GLY A 60 11.55 -7.52 6.34
CA GLY A 60 10.42 -8.35 6.74
C GLY A 60 9.56 -8.82 5.57
N VAL A 61 9.26 -7.93 4.61
CA VAL A 61 8.52 -8.29 3.39
C VAL A 61 9.33 -9.25 2.50
N ALA A 62 10.61 -8.96 2.27
CA ALA A 62 11.49 -9.82 1.49
C ALA A 62 11.61 -11.23 2.10
N TYR A 63 11.72 -11.31 3.42
CA TYR A 63 11.77 -12.59 4.13
C TYR A 63 10.44 -13.36 4.07
N MET A 64 9.31 -12.66 4.22
CA MET A 64 7.97 -13.25 4.17
C MET A 64 7.67 -13.88 2.80
N ILE A 65 7.98 -13.14 1.72
CA ILE A 65 7.77 -13.58 0.34
C ILE A 65 8.78 -14.68 -0.03
N GLY A 66 10.00 -14.59 0.54
CA GLY A 66 11.08 -15.54 0.35
C GLY A 66 12.08 -15.08 -0.71
N PHE A 67 13.35 -15.41 -0.48
CA PHE A 67 14.44 -15.02 -1.37
C PHE A 67 14.36 -15.66 -2.77
N ASP A 68 13.57 -16.72 -2.93
CA ASP A 68 13.30 -17.30 -4.26
C ASP A 68 12.63 -16.31 -5.20
N ALA A 69 11.78 -15.42 -4.69
CA ALA A 69 11.15 -14.37 -5.50
C ALA A 69 12.15 -13.33 -6.04
N LEU A 70 13.37 -13.27 -5.48
CA LEU A 70 14.44 -12.40 -5.95
C LEU A 70 15.32 -13.08 -7.01
N LYS A 71 15.14 -14.37 -7.30
CA LYS A 71 15.92 -15.08 -8.34
C LYS A 71 15.69 -14.49 -9.72
N ASP A 72 14.49 -13.97 -9.97
CA ASP A 72 14.13 -13.33 -11.24
C ASP A 72 14.50 -11.83 -11.28
N LEU A 73 15.22 -11.32 -10.28
CA LEU A 73 15.68 -9.93 -10.28
C LEU A 73 16.65 -9.69 -11.46
N GLY A 74 16.41 -8.63 -12.24
CA GLY A 74 17.13 -8.38 -13.49
C GLY A 74 16.60 -9.10 -14.74
N SER A 75 15.69 -10.07 -14.63
CA SER A 75 15.12 -10.77 -15.80
C SER A 75 14.32 -9.86 -16.74
N ASN A 76 13.51 -8.96 -16.17
CA ASN A 76 12.76 -7.95 -16.89
C ASN A 76 12.88 -6.60 -16.17
N VAL A 77 13.98 -5.90 -16.44
CA VAL A 77 14.31 -4.63 -15.79
C VAL A 77 13.22 -3.58 -16.03
N LEU A 78 12.59 -3.55 -17.21
CA LEU A 78 11.54 -2.58 -17.51
C LEU A 78 10.31 -2.77 -16.61
N ALA A 79 9.86 -4.02 -16.42
CA ALA A 79 8.76 -4.36 -15.52
C ALA A 79 9.10 -4.05 -14.06
N GLN A 80 10.34 -4.32 -13.64
CA GLN A 80 10.80 -3.98 -12.29
C GLN A 80 10.83 -2.47 -12.06
N LEU A 81 11.32 -1.70 -13.04
CA LEU A 81 11.31 -0.23 -13.00
C LEU A 81 9.88 0.33 -13.03
N ALA A 82 8.95 -0.30 -13.74
CA ALA A 82 7.54 0.10 -13.73
C ALA A 82 6.95 -0.03 -12.32
N VAL A 83 7.16 -1.17 -11.65
CA VAL A 83 6.67 -1.37 -10.27
C VAL A 83 7.36 -0.44 -9.27
N LEU A 84 8.65 -0.16 -9.42
CA LEU A 84 9.35 0.84 -8.61
C LEU A 84 8.81 2.26 -8.86
N GLY A 85 8.52 2.60 -10.12
CA GLY A 85 7.87 3.85 -10.50
C GLY A 85 6.49 4.00 -9.89
N ALA A 86 5.73 2.91 -9.78
CA ALA A 86 4.46 2.87 -9.06
C ALA A 86 4.64 3.19 -7.57
N ALA A 87 5.59 2.52 -6.90
CA ALA A 87 5.92 2.75 -5.49
C ALA A 87 6.36 4.21 -5.22
N PHE A 88 7.14 4.78 -6.14
CA PHE A 88 7.53 6.19 -6.10
C PHE A 88 6.33 7.14 -6.30
N SER A 89 5.42 6.82 -7.23
CA SER A 89 4.21 7.60 -7.47
C SER A 89 3.27 7.60 -6.26
N TYR A 90 3.10 6.44 -5.58
CA TYR A 90 2.35 6.37 -4.31
C TYR A 90 2.94 7.30 -3.25
N SER A 91 4.26 7.31 -3.13
CA SER A 91 4.98 8.15 -2.17
C SER A 91 4.76 9.64 -2.41
N LEU A 92 4.90 10.08 -3.67
CA LEU A 92 4.59 11.45 -4.09
C LEU A 92 3.13 11.82 -3.83
N ALA A 93 2.20 10.91 -4.18
CA ALA A 93 0.77 11.14 -4.00
C ALA A 93 0.41 11.26 -2.51
N GLY A 94 1.02 10.45 -1.63
CA GLY A 94 0.84 10.55 -0.19
C GLY A 94 1.32 11.89 0.38
N ILE A 95 2.45 12.41 -0.12
CA ILE A 95 2.98 13.72 0.30
C ILE A 95 2.12 14.86 -0.23
N TRP A 96 1.74 14.82 -1.50
CA TRP A 96 0.84 15.80 -2.10
C TRP A 96 -0.53 15.81 -1.41
N GLY A 97 -1.02 14.64 -1.01
CA GLY A 97 -2.26 14.45 -0.28
C GLY A 97 -2.37 15.27 1.01
N ARG A 98 -1.23 15.56 1.66
CA ARG A 98 -1.19 16.39 2.89
C ARG A 98 -1.70 17.80 2.66
N ARG A 99 -1.57 18.34 1.44
CA ARG A 99 -2.06 19.68 1.10
C ARG A 99 -3.58 19.77 1.29
N PHE A 100 -4.33 18.73 0.93
CA PHE A 100 -5.79 18.71 1.11
C PHE A 100 -6.19 18.78 2.57
N ARG A 101 -5.42 18.12 3.45
CA ARG A 101 -5.61 18.23 4.90
C ARG A 101 -5.34 19.65 5.42
N ARG A 102 -4.28 20.31 4.92
CA ARG A 102 -3.98 21.71 5.27
C ARG A 102 -5.06 22.70 4.78
N MET A 103 -5.76 22.36 3.69
CA MET A 103 -6.90 23.15 3.16
C MET A 103 -8.22 22.89 3.90
N GLY A 104 -8.22 22.09 4.98
CA GLY A 104 -9.43 21.81 5.77
C GLY A 104 -10.46 20.91 5.07
N LEU A 105 -10.09 20.26 3.96
CA LEU A 105 -11.01 19.38 3.24
C LEU A 105 -11.22 18.08 4.00
N ALA A 106 -12.49 17.69 4.16
CA ALA A 106 -12.84 16.37 4.63
C ALA A 106 -12.21 15.33 3.69
N PRO A 107 -11.42 14.35 4.19
CA PRO A 107 -10.63 13.49 3.32
C PRO A 107 -11.45 12.55 2.41
N LEU A 108 -12.77 12.46 2.59
CA LEU A 108 -13.70 11.84 1.64
C LEU A 108 -13.76 12.57 0.29
N ILE A 109 -13.69 13.90 0.29
CA ILE A 109 -13.77 14.73 -0.93
C ILE A 109 -12.58 14.45 -1.87
N PRO A 110 -11.30 14.56 -1.45
CA PRO A 110 -10.17 14.24 -2.31
C PRO A 110 -10.13 12.74 -2.67
N ALA A 111 -10.61 11.84 -1.82
CA ALA A 111 -10.70 10.41 -2.15
C ALA A 111 -11.71 10.16 -3.29
N ALA A 112 -12.93 10.70 -3.16
CA ALA A 112 -13.96 10.59 -4.19
C ALA A 112 -13.54 11.26 -5.50
N GLY A 113 -12.96 12.46 -5.43
CA GLY A 113 -12.43 13.17 -6.59
C GLY A 113 -11.29 12.40 -7.27
N GLN A 114 -10.38 11.80 -6.49
CA GLN A 114 -9.29 10.97 -7.00
C GLN A 114 -9.82 9.72 -7.73
N VAL A 115 -10.75 8.98 -7.13
CA VAL A 115 -11.31 7.77 -7.74
C VAL A 115 -12.08 8.14 -9.01
N THR A 116 -12.94 9.16 -8.96
CA THR A 116 -13.73 9.62 -10.11
C THR A 116 -12.83 10.08 -11.27
N ALA A 117 -11.86 10.95 -10.98
CA ALA A 117 -10.92 11.43 -12.01
C ALA A 117 -10.07 10.29 -12.58
N SER A 118 -9.66 9.32 -11.75
CA SER A 118 -8.93 8.15 -12.23
C SER A 118 -9.80 7.29 -13.14
N THR A 119 -11.08 7.08 -12.81
CA THR A 119 -12.02 6.35 -13.68
C THR A 119 -12.21 7.06 -15.02
N VAL A 120 -12.48 8.38 -15.01
CA VAL A 120 -12.71 9.15 -16.24
C VAL A 120 -11.48 9.14 -17.15
N LEU A 121 -10.27 9.27 -16.59
CA LEU A 121 -9.02 9.26 -17.36
C LEU A 121 -8.63 7.87 -17.86
N MET A 122 -8.92 6.83 -17.09
CA MET A 122 -8.54 5.46 -17.41
C MET A 122 -9.53 4.78 -18.37
N LEU A 123 -10.79 5.22 -18.39
CA LEU A 123 -11.82 4.69 -19.29
C LEU A 123 -11.41 4.74 -20.78
N PRO A 124 -10.98 5.88 -21.37
CA PRO A 124 -10.57 5.90 -22.78
C PRO A 124 -9.32 5.05 -23.04
N ILE A 125 -8.40 4.97 -22.09
CA ILE A 125 -7.18 4.14 -22.21
C ILE A 125 -7.57 2.66 -22.24
N ALA A 126 -8.43 2.21 -21.33
CA ALA A 126 -8.91 0.84 -21.29
C ALA A 126 -9.67 0.46 -22.57
N LEU A 127 -10.51 1.38 -23.08
CA LEU A 127 -11.24 1.14 -24.34
C LEU A 127 -10.28 0.97 -25.53
N VAL A 128 -9.23 1.77 -25.63
CA VAL A 128 -8.28 1.71 -26.77
C VAL A 128 -7.28 0.55 -26.63
N ALA A 129 -6.75 0.32 -25.43
CA ALA A 129 -5.69 -0.66 -25.18
C ALA A 129 -6.22 -2.09 -25.08
N ASP A 130 -7.28 -2.31 -24.28
CA ASP A 130 -7.80 -3.65 -24.00
C ASP A 130 -8.93 -4.06 -24.95
N GLN A 131 -9.57 -3.09 -25.62
CA GLN A 131 -10.68 -3.30 -26.55
C GLN A 131 -11.70 -4.33 -26.02
N PRO A 132 -12.35 -4.06 -24.87
CA PRO A 132 -13.08 -5.06 -24.10
C PRO A 132 -14.22 -5.75 -24.88
N TRP A 133 -14.73 -5.11 -25.94
CA TRP A 133 -15.71 -5.70 -26.85
C TRP A 133 -15.17 -6.87 -27.69
N THR A 134 -13.86 -7.05 -27.77
CA THR A 134 -13.20 -8.19 -28.42
C THR A 134 -12.90 -9.35 -27.47
N LEU A 135 -13.04 -9.11 -26.16
CA LEU A 135 -12.75 -10.10 -25.12
C LEU A 135 -14.00 -10.92 -24.78
N ALA A 136 -13.79 -12.13 -24.28
CA ALA A 136 -14.88 -12.96 -23.78
C ALA A 136 -15.56 -12.27 -22.58
N MET A 137 -16.89 -12.35 -22.51
CA MET A 137 -17.64 -11.79 -21.40
C MET A 137 -17.20 -12.48 -20.09
N PRO A 138 -16.82 -11.72 -19.04
CA PRO A 138 -16.46 -12.29 -17.75
C PRO A 138 -17.60 -13.12 -17.17
N SER A 139 -17.25 -14.18 -16.42
CA SER A 139 -18.25 -15.02 -15.76
C SER A 139 -19.01 -14.25 -14.67
N ALA A 140 -20.18 -14.76 -14.28
CA ALA A 140 -20.95 -14.19 -13.17
C ALA A 140 -20.14 -14.16 -11.86
N GLU A 141 -19.25 -15.13 -11.66
CA GLU A 141 -18.34 -15.19 -10.52
C GLU A 141 -17.33 -14.02 -10.52
N THR A 142 -16.75 -13.69 -11.68
CA THR A 142 -15.86 -12.53 -11.81
C THR A 142 -16.58 -11.23 -11.48
N TRP A 143 -17.82 -11.08 -11.96
CA TRP A 143 -18.65 -9.91 -11.64
C TRP A 143 -18.99 -9.80 -10.16
N LEU A 144 -19.31 -10.92 -9.50
CA LEU A 144 -19.55 -10.96 -8.06
C LEU A 144 -18.30 -10.60 -7.26
N ALA A 145 -17.14 -11.15 -7.62
CA ALA A 145 -15.87 -10.83 -6.98
C ALA A 145 -15.51 -9.34 -7.13
N LEU A 146 -15.68 -8.79 -8.35
CA LEU A 146 -15.45 -7.38 -8.63
C LEU A 146 -16.39 -6.47 -7.83
N SER A 147 -17.67 -6.86 -7.74
CA SER A 147 -18.68 -6.13 -6.97
C SER A 147 -18.37 -6.15 -5.47
N GLY A 148 -17.96 -7.31 -4.93
CA GLY A 148 -17.52 -7.43 -3.55
C GLY A 148 -16.33 -6.53 -3.24
N LEU A 149 -15.32 -6.49 -4.12
CA LEU A 149 -14.15 -5.63 -3.97
C LEU A 149 -14.52 -4.13 -4.02
N ALA A 150 -15.38 -3.73 -4.95
CA ALA A 150 -15.80 -2.34 -5.10
C ALA A 150 -16.69 -1.87 -3.94
N ILE A 151 -17.66 -2.67 -3.53
CA ILE A 151 -18.65 -2.29 -2.53
C ILE A 151 -18.10 -2.48 -1.12
N LEU A 152 -17.68 -3.71 -0.78
CA LEU A 152 -17.29 -4.05 0.59
C LEU A 152 -15.89 -3.53 0.91
N SER A 153 -14.90 -3.87 0.08
CA SER A 153 -13.50 -3.55 0.37
C SER A 153 -13.16 -2.08 0.11
N THR A 154 -13.93 -1.37 -0.72
CA THR A 154 -13.65 0.04 -1.07
C THR A 154 -14.70 1.00 -0.51
N ALA A 155 -15.95 0.94 -0.98
CA ALA A 155 -16.96 1.94 -0.60
C ALA A 155 -17.29 1.90 0.90
N VAL A 156 -17.64 0.72 1.44
CA VAL A 156 -17.97 0.55 2.86
C VAL A 156 -16.74 0.81 3.74
N ALA A 157 -15.57 0.30 3.36
CA ALA A 157 -14.32 0.54 4.08
C ALA A 157 -13.99 2.03 4.19
N TYR A 158 -14.15 2.83 3.12
CA TYR A 158 -13.94 4.27 3.18
C TYR A 158 -14.92 4.98 4.12
N VAL A 159 -16.21 4.62 4.07
CA VAL A 159 -17.22 5.19 4.98
C VAL A 159 -16.85 4.90 6.44
N LEU A 160 -16.48 3.66 6.75
CA LEU A 160 -16.05 3.27 8.09
C LEU A 160 -14.77 4.00 8.51
N PHE A 161 -13.78 4.08 7.63
CA PHE A 161 -12.53 4.78 7.87
C PHE A 161 -12.78 6.26 8.24
N PHE A 162 -13.63 6.96 7.49
CA PHE A 162 -13.96 8.36 7.79
C PHE A 162 -14.81 8.51 9.03
N ARG A 163 -15.72 7.57 9.30
CA ARG A 163 -16.50 7.56 10.54
C ARG A 163 -15.59 7.43 11.76
N ILE A 164 -14.64 6.48 11.74
CA ILE A 164 -13.66 6.29 12.81
C ILE A 164 -12.77 7.53 12.94
N LEU A 165 -12.35 8.14 11.83
CA LEU A 165 -11.57 9.37 11.86
C LEU A 165 -12.33 10.51 12.55
N ALA A 166 -13.63 10.64 12.27
CA ALA A 166 -14.48 11.67 12.85
C ALA A 166 -14.81 11.42 14.33
N THR A 167 -15.06 10.17 14.74
CA THR A 167 -15.50 9.84 16.12
C THR A 167 -14.36 9.55 17.08
N ALA A 168 -13.32 8.83 16.62
CA ALA A 168 -12.24 8.33 17.47
C ALA A 168 -10.92 9.11 17.27
N GLY A 169 -10.86 10.00 16.27
CA GLY A 169 -9.71 10.83 15.97
C GLY A 169 -8.56 10.09 15.28
N ALA A 170 -7.62 10.88 14.73
CA ALA A 170 -6.53 10.36 13.91
C ALA A 170 -5.61 9.37 14.63
N THR A 171 -5.46 9.47 15.96
CA THR A 171 -4.62 8.55 16.74
C THR A 171 -5.17 7.13 16.77
N ASN A 172 -6.48 6.95 16.95
CA ASN A 172 -7.08 5.61 16.93
C ASN A 172 -7.11 5.02 15.52
N LEU A 173 -7.25 5.88 14.50
CA LEU A 173 -7.15 5.46 13.11
C LEU A 173 -5.79 4.83 12.79
N MET A 174 -4.70 5.36 13.37
CA MET A 174 -3.36 4.79 13.20
C MET A 174 -3.26 3.35 13.71
N LEU A 175 -3.95 3.03 14.84
CA LEU A 175 -4.01 1.67 15.39
C LEU A 175 -4.64 0.68 14.41
N VAL A 176 -5.64 1.11 13.64
CA VAL A 176 -6.25 0.28 12.59
C VAL A 176 -5.23 -0.10 11.52
N THR A 177 -4.35 0.81 11.14
CA THR A 177 -3.29 0.55 10.14
C THR A 177 -2.31 -0.52 10.62
N PHE A 178 -2.02 -0.57 11.93
CA PHE A 178 -1.19 -1.62 12.53
C PHE A 178 -1.88 -2.99 12.55
N LEU A 179 -3.21 -3.03 12.58
CA LEU A 179 -4.01 -4.27 12.55
C LEU A 179 -4.11 -4.88 11.15
N ILE A 180 -3.84 -4.11 10.08
CA ILE A 180 -4.00 -4.58 8.69
C ILE A 180 -3.17 -5.85 8.41
N PRO A 181 -1.84 -5.88 8.67
CA PRO A 181 -1.03 -7.07 8.33
C PRO A 181 -1.46 -8.31 9.11
N VAL A 182 -1.79 -8.14 10.39
CA VAL A 182 -2.25 -9.23 11.27
C VAL A 182 -3.58 -9.80 10.79
N SER A 183 -4.55 -8.92 10.51
CA SER A 183 -5.87 -9.32 10.04
C SER A 183 -5.81 -10.00 8.68
N ALA A 184 -4.97 -9.50 7.76
CA ALA A 184 -4.78 -10.08 6.43
C ALA A 184 -4.29 -11.54 6.53
N ILE A 185 -3.35 -11.83 7.42
CA ILE A 185 -2.77 -13.17 7.55
C ILE A 185 -3.70 -14.14 8.29
N LEU A 186 -4.43 -13.66 9.31
CA LEU A 186 -5.46 -14.47 9.97
C LEU A 186 -6.59 -14.83 8.99
N LEU A 187 -7.02 -13.88 8.16
CA LEU A 187 -8.02 -14.14 7.13
C LEU A 187 -7.47 -15.05 6.02
N GLY A 188 -6.21 -14.89 5.60
CA GLY A 188 -5.56 -15.80 4.65
C GLY A 188 -5.53 -17.24 5.14
N ALA A 189 -5.13 -17.44 6.40
CA ALA A 189 -5.13 -18.76 7.02
C ALA A 189 -6.54 -19.35 7.18
N ALA A 190 -7.52 -18.54 7.62
CA ALA A 190 -8.87 -19.01 7.92
C ALA A 190 -9.74 -19.21 6.67
N ALA A 191 -9.68 -18.29 5.71
CA ALA A 191 -10.56 -18.27 4.54
C ALA A 191 -9.94 -18.91 3.29
N LEU A 192 -8.62 -18.80 3.11
CA LEU A 192 -7.91 -19.41 1.96
C LEU A 192 -7.22 -20.74 2.32
N GLY A 193 -7.22 -21.12 3.60
CA GLY A 193 -6.56 -22.35 4.06
C GLY A 193 -5.03 -22.29 3.97
N GLU A 194 -4.45 -21.08 3.91
CA GLU A 194 -3.01 -20.92 3.81
C GLU A 194 -2.30 -21.42 5.07
N GLN A 195 -1.32 -22.30 4.89
CA GLN A 195 -0.50 -22.76 6.01
C GLN A 195 0.44 -21.65 6.47
N LEU A 196 0.27 -21.21 7.71
CA LEU A 196 1.14 -20.24 8.35
C LEU A 196 2.51 -20.87 8.62
N GLN A 197 3.46 -20.64 7.71
CA GLN A 197 4.84 -21.03 7.92
C GLN A 197 5.54 -20.01 8.83
N LEU A 198 6.58 -20.47 9.53
CA LEU A 198 7.38 -19.64 10.44
C LEU A 198 7.92 -18.36 9.77
N LYS A 199 8.21 -18.41 8.46
CA LYS A 199 8.65 -17.25 7.68
C LYS A 199 7.62 -16.12 7.63
N HIS A 200 6.32 -16.44 7.63
CA HIS A 200 5.24 -15.45 7.63
C HIS A 200 5.15 -14.76 9.00
N LEU A 201 5.30 -15.53 10.08
CA LEU A 201 5.32 -15.01 11.45
C LEU A 201 6.51 -14.07 11.67
N ILE A 202 7.72 -14.47 11.26
CA ILE A 202 8.93 -13.65 11.38
C ILE A 202 8.82 -12.39 10.50
N GLY A 203 8.37 -12.54 9.25
CA GLY A 203 8.18 -11.41 8.34
C GLY A 203 7.19 -10.37 8.90
N MET A 204 6.06 -10.82 9.44
CA MET A 204 5.11 -9.95 10.16
C MET A 204 5.74 -9.25 11.35
N ALA A 205 6.48 -9.97 12.19
CA ALA A 205 7.13 -9.41 13.36
C ALA A 205 8.13 -8.30 12.95
N LEU A 206 8.91 -8.53 11.90
CA LEU A 206 9.82 -7.53 11.35
C LEU A 206 9.07 -6.30 10.80
N ILE A 207 7.98 -6.49 10.06
CA ILE A 207 7.13 -5.38 9.59
C ILE A 207 6.57 -4.59 10.76
N ALA A 208 6.06 -5.26 11.80
CA ALA A 208 5.52 -4.62 12.99
C ALA A 208 6.58 -3.81 13.76
N VAL A 209 7.79 -4.37 13.94
CA VAL A 209 8.93 -3.68 14.56
C VAL A 209 9.36 -2.48 13.73
N GLY A 210 9.45 -2.63 12.41
CA GLY A 210 9.80 -1.55 11.49
C GLY A 210 8.80 -0.39 11.57
N LEU A 211 7.50 -0.69 11.56
CA LEU A 211 6.45 0.31 11.68
C LEU A 211 6.45 0.98 13.06
N ALA A 212 6.68 0.23 14.14
CA ALA A 212 6.84 0.77 15.49
C ALA A 212 8.03 1.74 15.61
N ALA A 213 9.14 1.44 14.94
CA ALA A 213 10.31 2.31 14.89
C ALA A 213 10.04 3.61 14.09
N ILE A 214 9.25 3.53 13.01
CA ILE A 214 8.83 4.70 12.20
C ILE A 214 7.88 5.60 13.00
N ASP A 215 6.88 5.01 13.67
CA ASP A 215 5.85 5.76 14.41
C ASP A 215 6.43 6.43 15.67
N GLY A 216 7.43 5.82 16.31
CA GLY A 216 8.20 6.42 17.41
C GLY A 216 7.41 6.67 18.71
N ARG A 217 6.08 6.52 18.69
CA ARG A 217 5.19 6.66 19.85
C ARG A 217 5.52 5.67 20.97
N LEU A 218 5.85 4.43 20.62
CA LEU A 218 6.26 3.38 21.56
C LEU A 218 7.62 3.69 22.20
N VAL A 219 8.57 4.21 21.43
CA VAL A 219 9.90 4.62 21.94
C VAL A 219 9.79 5.82 22.89
N ASN A 220 8.90 6.77 22.60
CA ASN A 220 8.65 7.92 23.47
C ASN A 220 7.85 7.57 24.74
N LEU A 221 6.96 6.57 24.69
CA LEU A 221 6.29 6.03 25.88
C LEU A 221 7.28 5.35 26.84
N GLY A 222 8.29 4.65 26.32
CA GLY A 222 9.38 4.08 27.11
C GLY A 222 10.23 5.16 27.79
N ARG A 223 10.58 6.24 27.08
CA ARG A 223 11.34 7.37 27.66
C ARG A 223 10.57 8.14 28.73
N ARG A 224 9.24 8.25 28.64
CA ARG A 224 8.39 8.88 29.66
C ARG A 224 8.20 8.05 30.93
N ARG A 225 8.52 6.75 30.92
CA ARG A 225 8.49 5.91 32.13
C ARG A 225 9.84 5.89 32.88
N VAL A 226 10.89 6.40 32.26
CA VAL A 226 12.27 6.38 32.79
C VAL A 226 12.72 7.79 33.24
N ALA A 227 11.94 8.84 32.94
CA ALA A 227 12.11 10.20 33.45
C ALA A 227 11.08 10.48 34.55
#